data_AF-A0A537DE82-F1
#
_entry.id   AF-A0A537DE82-F1
#
_cell.length_a   1.000
_cell.length_b   1.000
_cell.length_c   1.000
_cell.angle_alpha   90.00
_cell.angle_beta   90.00
_cell.angle_gamma   90.00
#
_symmetry.space_group_name_H-M   'P 1'
#
loop_
_entity.id
_entity.type
_entity.pdbx_description
1 polymer ?
#
loop_
_entity_poly.entity_id
_entity_poly.type
_entity_poly.pdbx_seq_one_letter_code
_entity_poly.pdbx_strand_id
1 'polypeptide(L)'
;MRRLNTIIIVALMIGGSVSILAYYIQYTQPDCGSPPLGGTPVTHGSLGSTTIDGQPYYQLNVTFTAELQQISIGPVSYQTSSFFDPNLSHRIGFGCGTDPNGTYSADITLNFNDGTPIEKLSIAFGGNPPVSGGTPLLTSHVNPRAGVEWIQGTTFLTLLLSHN
;
A
#
# COMPACT_ATOMS: atom_id res chain seq x y z
N MET A 1 -28.50 -11.05 51.62
CA MET A 1 -27.95 -12.07 50.71
C MET A 1 -28.59 -12.11 49.32
N ARG A 2 -29.93 -12.01 49.16
CA ARG A 2 -30.58 -12.05 47.82
C ARG A 2 -30.09 -11.00 46.80
N ARG A 3 -29.80 -9.76 47.21
CA ARG A 3 -29.38 -8.68 46.30
C ARG A 3 -27.97 -8.87 45.70
N LEU A 4 -27.05 -9.53 46.42
CA LEU A 4 -25.67 -9.74 45.97
C LEU A 4 -25.61 -10.76 44.82
N ASN A 5 -26.39 -11.84 44.94
CA ASN A 5 -26.47 -12.88 43.90
C ASN A 5 -27.07 -12.33 42.60
N THR A 6 -28.06 -11.43 42.69
CA THR A 6 -28.63 -10.78 41.50
C THR A 6 -27.59 -9.92 40.76
N ILE A 7 -26.77 -9.16 41.50
CA ILE A 7 -25.71 -8.32 40.89
C ILE A 7 -24.66 -9.20 40.20
N ILE A 8 -24.26 -10.32 40.81
CA ILE A 8 -23.30 -11.26 40.21
C ILE A 8 -23.86 -11.88 38.93
N ILE A 9 -25.13 -12.29 38.92
CA ILE A 9 -25.77 -12.85 37.72
C ILE A 9 -25.87 -11.82 36.60
N VAL A 10 -26.25 -10.58 36.91
CA VAL A 10 -26.31 -9.50 35.91
C VAL A 10 -24.92 -9.18 35.37
N ALA A 11 -23.90 -9.13 36.23
CA ALA A 11 -22.52 -8.91 35.80
C ALA A 11 -22.00 -10.04 34.89
N LEU A 12 -22.35 -11.30 35.19
CA LEU A 12 -21.98 -12.46 34.34
C LEU A 12 -22.71 -12.46 33.00
N MET A 13 -23.99 -12.07 32.96
CA MET A 13 -24.76 -11.94 31.71
C MET A 13 -24.19 -10.84 30.82
N ILE A 14 -23.91 -9.66 31.38
CA ILE A 14 -23.31 -8.55 30.65
C ILE A 14 -21.90 -8.93 30.18
N GLY A 15 -21.05 -9.45 31.07
CA GLY A 15 -19.71 -9.91 30.72
C GLY A 15 -19.73 -10.96 29.60
N GLY A 16 -20.59 -11.98 29.73
CA GLY A 16 -20.75 -13.02 28.71
C GLY A 16 -21.21 -12.47 27.35
N SER A 17 -22.18 -11.56 27.34
CA SER A 17 -22.64 -10.94 26.09
C SER A 17 -21.57 -10.08 25.40
N VAL A 18 -20.78 -9.32 26.16
CA VAL A 18 -19.67 -8.52 25.63
C VAL A 18 -18.55 -9.42 25.11
N SER A 19 -18.24 -10.51 25.81
CA SER A 19 -17.23 -11.49 25.38
C SER A 19 -17.65 -12.23 24.11
N ILE A 20 -18.92 -12.63 23.99
CA ILE A 20 -19.44 -13.28 22.77
C ILE A 20 -19.41 -12.31 21.59
N LEU A 21 -19.82 -11.06 21.79
CA LEU A 21 -19.78 -10.04 20.74
C LEU A 21 -18.33 -9.76 20.30
N ALA A 22 -17.40 -9.63 21.24
CA ALA A 22 -15.98 -9.46 20.94
C ALA A 22 -15.41 -10.68 20.19
N TYR A 23 -15.81 -11.90 20.57
CA TYR A 23 -15.43 -13.13 19.88
C TYR A 23 -15.94 -13.14 18.43
N TYR A 24 -17.21 -12.82 18.20
CA TYR A 24 -17.75 -12.73 16.84
C TYR A 24 -17.04 -11.64 16.01
N ILE A 25 -16.81 -10.45 16.55
CA ILE A 25 -16.12 -9.36 15.83
C ILE A 25 -14.67 -9.74 15.46
N GLN A 26 -14.00 -10.53 16.30
CA GLN A 26 -12.62 -10.96 16.03
C GLN A 26 -12.54 -12.18 15.09
N TYR A 27 -13.44 -13.14 15.22
CA TYR A 27 -13.33 -14.44 14.54
C TYR A 27 -14.27 -14.64 13.35
N THR A 28 -15.26 -13.76 13.14
CA THR A 28 -16.17 -13.83 11.97
C THR A 28 -15.94 -12.70 10.98
N GLN A 29 -14.75 -12.10 10.98
CA GLN A 29 -14.41 -11.10 9.97
C GLN A 29 -14.48 -11.73 8.59
N PRO A 30 -15.17 -11.09 7.64
CA PRO A 30 -15.26 -11.63 6.29
C PRO A 30 -13.87 -11.54 5.62
N ASP A 31 -13.39 -12.66 5.09
CA ASP A 31 -12.24 -12.69 4.20
C ASP A 31 -12.65 -12.11 2.85
N CYS A 32 -12.15 -10.93 2.52
CA CYS A 32 -12.50 -10.23 1.29
C CYS A 32 -11.69 -10.67 0.07
N GLY A 33 -10.80 -11.65 0.26
CA GLY A 33 -9.86 -12.13 -0.73
C GLY A 33 -8.73 -11.11 -0.94
N SER A 34 -7.49 -11.57 -0.83
CA SER A 34 -6.32 -10.79 -1.23
C SER A 34 -5.84 -11.26 -2.60
N PRO A 35 -5.35 -10.35 -3.46
CA PRO A 35 -4.63 -10.77 -4.66
C PRO A 35 -3.42 -11.64 -4.26
N PRO A 36 -3.01 -12.59 -5.12
CA PRO A 36 -1.91 -13.49 -4.82
C PRO A 36 -0.62 -12.70 -4.60
N LEU A 37 0.13 -13.07 -3.56
CA LEU A 37 1.40 -12.44 -3.24
C LEU A 37 2.45 -12.72 -4.33
N GLY A 38 3.24 -11.70 -4.65
CA GLY A 38 4.36 -11.78 -5.57
C GLY A 38 3.98 -11.66 -7.05
N GLY A 39 4.91 -12.05 -7.91
CA GLY A 39 4.82 -11.92 -9.35
C GLY A 39 5.48 -10.64 -9.88
N THR A 40 5.29 -10.39 -11.17
CA THR A 40 5.82 -9.22 -11.86
C THR A 40 4.70 -8.21 -12.06
N PRO A 41 4.90 -6.92 -11.68
CA PRO A 41 3.89 -5.91 -11.90
C PRO A 41 3.71 -5.62 -13.40
N VAL A 42 2.59 -4.99 -13.76
CA VAL A 42 2.31 -4.65 -15.17
C VAL A 42 3.13 -3.43 -15.56
N THR A 43 3.92 -3.54 -16.63
CA THR A 43 4.69 -2.42 -17.18
C THR A 43 3.95 -1.76 -18.33
N HIS A 44 3.92 -0.44 -18.35
CA HIS A 44 3.25 0.37 -19.40
C HIS A 44 4.26 1.01 -20.37
N GLY A 45 5.53 0.62 -20.28
CA GLY A 45 6.64 1.19 -21.04
C GLY A 45 7.45 2.24 -20.26
N SER A 46 8.44 2.82 -20.94
CA SER A 46 9.29 3.89 -20.41
C SER A 46 8.91 5.22 -21.04
N LEU A 47 8.88 6.29 -20.24
CA LEU A 47 8.71 7.66 -20.72
C LEU A 47 10.03 8.28 -21.20
N GLY A 48 11.14 7.54 -21.16
CA GLY A 48 12.48 8.05 -21.45
C GLY A 48 13.17 8.59 -20.19
N SER A 49 13.73 9.79 -20.31
CA SER A 49 14.40 10.49 -19.21
C SER A 49 13.68 11.77 -18.81
N THR A 50 13.50 12.00 -17.51
CA THR A 50 13.04 13.28 -16.95
C THR A 50 14.16 13.97 -16.19
N THR A 51 13.98 15.24 -15.84
CA THR A 51 14.92 15.99 -14.99
C THR A 51 14.20 16.46 -13.73
N ILE A 52 14.71 16.05 -12.56
CA ILE A 52 14.19 16.46 -11.24
C ILE A 52 15.35 17.08 -10.47
N ASP A 53 15.16 18.30 -9.95
CA ASP A 53 16.20 19.07 -9.26
C ASP A 53 17.52 19.20 -10.06
N GLY A 54 17.42 19.29 -11.39
CA GLY A 54 18.59 19.39 -12.28
C GLY A 54 19.31 18.07 -12.56
N GLN A 55 18.84 16.95 -12.01
CA GLN A 55 19.41 15.62 -12.23
C GLN A 55 18.54 14.77 -13.19
N PRO A 56 19.13 14.06 -14.16
CA PRO A 56 18.39 13.20 -15.08
C PRO A 56 18.01 11.85 -14.43
N TYR A 57 16.78 11.40 -14.69
CA TYR A 57 16.22 10.14 -14.20
C TYR A 57 15.63 9.31 -15.35
N TYR A 58 15.91 8.01 -15.35
CA TYR A 58 15.18 7.02 -16.13
C TYR A 58 13.79 6.82 -15.54
N GLN A 59 12.78 6.77 -16.40
CA GLN A 59 11.39 6.56 -16.01
C GLN A 59 10.86 5.21 -16.48
N LEU A 60 10.18 4.47 -15.60
CA LEU A 60 9.45 3.26 -15.94
C LEU A 60 8.05 3.29 -15.35
N ASN A 61 7.03 3.15 -16.19
CA ASN A 61 5.63 3.17 -15.74
C ASN A 61 5.18 1.77 -15.35
N VAL A 62 4.67 1.64 -14.13
CA VAL A 62 4.35 0.35 -13.52
C VAL A 62 3.04 0.45 -12.74
N THR A 63 2.18 -0.56 -12.91
CA THR A 63 1.03 -0.79 -12.03
C THR A 63 1.31 -2.04 -11.20
N PHE A 64 1.48 -1.84 -9.90
CA PHE A 64 1.45 -2.94 -8.94
C PHE A 64 0.01 -3.36 -8.67
N THR A 65 -0.22 -4.65 -8.49
CA THR A 65 -1.54 -5.24 -8.25
C THR A 65 -1.58 -6.14 -7.01
N ALA A 66 -0.44 -6.32 -6.35
CA ALA A 66 -0.30 -7.15 -5.17
C ALA A 66 0.94 -6.76 -4.35
N GLU A 67 1.00 -7.26 -3.12
CA GLU A 67 2.20 -7.22 -2.28
C GLU A 67 3.27 -8.18 -2.81
N LEU A 68 4.53 -7.90 -2.46
CA LEU A 68 5.73 -8.66 -2.85
C LEU A 68 6.01 -8.71 -4.35
N GLN A 69 5.29 -7.92 -5.16
CA GLN A 69 5.61 -7.76 -6.57
C GLN A 69 6.88 -6.96 -6.72
N GLN A 70 7.78 -7.44 -7.59
CA GLN A 70 9.10 -6.84 -7.76
C GLN A 70 9.38 -6.52 -9.22
N ILE A 71 10.06 -5.40 -9.43
CA ILE A 71 10.66 -5.01 -10.71
C ILE A 71 11.99 -4.30 -10.46
N SER A 72 12.95 -4.47 -11.37
CA SER A 72 14.28 -3.86 -11.26
C SER A 72 14.51 -2.86 -12.39
N ILE A 73 15.15 -1.74 -12.04
CA ILE A 73 15.65 -0.74 -12.98
C ILE A 73 17.15 -0.60 -12.69
N GLY A 74 17.99 -1.07 -13.60
CA GLY A 74 19.43 -1.09 -13.40
C GLY A 74 19.83 -1.79 -12.07
N PRO A 75 20.58 -1.13 -11.17
CA PRO A 75 21.03 -1.70 -9.91
C PRO A 75 20.01 -1.60 -8.77
N VAL A 76 18.79 -1.10 -9.01
CA VAL A 76 17.77 -0.89 -7.97
C VAL A 76 16.56 -1.79 -8.21
N SER A 77 16.15 -2.52 -7.19
CA SER A 77 14.93 -3.32 -7.19
C SER A 77 13.84 -2.64 -6.37
N TYR A 78 12.66 -2.49 -6.97
CA TYR A 78 11.44 -1.94 -6.38
C TYR A 78 10.53 -3.11 -6.04
N GLN A 79 10.15 -3.25 -4.78
CA GLN A 79 9.26 -4.30 -4.32
C GLN A 79 8.13 -3.72 -3.48
N THR A 80 6.88 -4.09 -3.75
CA THR A 80 5.78 -3.72 -2.86
C THR A 80 5.85 -4.51 -1.56
N SER A 81 5.75 -3.83 -0.42
CA SER A 81 5.65 -4.45 0.91
C SER A 81 4.24 -4.37 1.48
N SER A 82 3.47 -3.36 1.07
CA SER A 82 2.03 -3.26 1.30
C SER A 82 1.37 -2.67 0.06
N PHE A 83 0.12 -3.02 -0.19
CA PHE A 83 -0.64 -2.55 -1.33
C PHE A 83 -2.13 -2.48 -1.00
N PHE A 84 -2.77 -1.39 -1.39
CA PHE A 84 -4.20 -1.19 -1.30
C PHE A 84 -4.73 -0.62 -2.61
N ASP A 85 -5.68 -1.36 -3.20
CA ASP A 85 -6.43 -0.93 -4.38
C ASP A 85 -7.91 -0.78 -4.00
N PRO A 86 -8.47 0.45 -4.07
CA PRO A 86 -9.89 0.72 -3.81
C PRO A 86 -10.88 -0.09 -4.67
N ASN A 87 -10.46 -0.52 -5.86
CA ASN A 87 -11.26 -1.31 -6.80
C ASN A 87 -11.20 -2.82 -6.50
N LEU A 88 -10.28 -3.26 -5.65
CA LEU A 88 -10.29 -4.63 -5.15
C LEU A 88 -11.23 -4.74 -3.95
N SER A 89 -11.90 -5.88 -3.85
CA SER A 89 -12.78 -6.18 -2.73
C SER A 89 -11.97 -6.16 -1.43
N HIS A 90 -12.37 -5.31 -0.50
CA HIS A 90 -11.77 -5.16 0.81
C HIS A 90 -12.85 -4.94 1.86
N ARG A 91 -12.44 -4.89 3.12
CA ARG A 91 -13.39 -4.77 4.22
C ARG A 91 -13.92 -3.35 4.33
N ILE A 92 -15.24 -3.19 4.21
CA ILE A 92 -15.97 -1.94 4.43
C ILE A 92 -16.97 -2.19 5.57
N GLY A 93 -16.67 -1.67 6.76
CA GLY A 93 -17.46 -1.93 7.97
C GLY A 93 -17.44 -3.40 8.38
N PHE A 94 -18.60 -4.07 8.27
CA PHE A 94 -18.77 -5.50 8.61
C PHE A 94 -18.85 -6.42 7.40
N GLY A 95 -18.72 -5.90 6.18
CA GLY A 95 -18.80 -6.68 4.94
C GLY A 95 -17.61 -6.46 4.02
N CYS A 96 -17.61 -7.18 2.90
CA CYS A 96 -16.68 -6.96 1.80
C CYS A 96 -17.33 -6.11 0.72
N GLY A 97 -16.57 -5.20 0.15
CA GLY A 97 -17.00 -4.33 -0.93
C GLY A 97 -15.81 -3.63 -1.56
N THR A 98 -16.08 -2.84 -2.58
CA THR A 98 -15.10 -1.97 -3.22
C THR A 98 -15.45 -0.53 -2.90
N ASP A 99 -14.46 0.34 -2.79
CA ASP A 99 -14.66 1.79 -2.66
C ASP A 99 -13.93 2.49 -3.80
N PRO A 100 -14.51 2.55 -5.02
CA PRO A 100 -13.82 3.07 -6.21
C PRO A 100 -13.39 4.54 -6.10
N ASN A 101 -13.95 5.28 -5.12
CA ASN A 101 -13.57 6.67 -4.85
C ASN A 101 -12.41 6.78 -3.85
N GLY A 102 -12.01 5.65 -3.25
CA GLY A 102 -10.91 5.56 -2.32
C GLY A 102 -9.55 5.82 -2.97
N THR A 103 -8.57 6.02 -2.11
CA THR A 103 -7.19 6.29 -2.49
C THR A 103 -6.43 4.98 -2.67
N TYR A 104 -5.64 4.86 -3.73
CA TYR A 104 -4.66 3.79 -3.87
C TYR A 104 -3.48 4.07 -2.95
N SER A 105 -2.96 3.06 -2.26
CA SER A 105 -1.72 3.21 -1.49
C SER A 105 -0.80 2.03 -1.68
N ALA A 106 0.50 2.30 -1.65
CA ALA A 106 1.52 1.28 -1.74
C ALA A 106 2.73 1.69 -0.91
N ASP A 107 3.30 0.72 -0.23
CA ASP A 107 4.63 0.84 0.33
C ASP A 107 5.63 0.12 -0.58
N ILE A 108 6.62 0.85 -1.07
CA ILE A 108 7.61 0.34 -2.00
C ILE A 108 8.96 0.32 -1.30
N THR A 109 9.51 -0.88 -1.17
CA THR A 109 10.84 -1.16 -0.66
C THR A 109 11.83 -1.10 -1.82
N LEU A 110 12.91 -0.33 -1.66
CA LEU A 110 13.99 -0.18 -2.62
C LEU A 110 15.24 -0.87 -2.09
N ASN A 111 15.74 -1.82 -2.87
CA ASN A 111 16.98 -2.52 -2.59
C ASN A 111 18.02 -2.13 -3.65
N PHE A 112 19.13 -1.55 -3.19
CA PHE A 112 20.26 -1.17 -4.03
C PHE A 112 21.28 -2.31 -4.03
N ASN A 113 21.69 -2.75 -5.22
CA ASN A 113 22.65 -3.85 -5.39
C ASN A 113 24.09 -3.50 -4.95
N ASP A 114 24.33 -2.30 -4.42
CA ASP A 114 25.62 -1.79 -3.97
C ASP A 114 25.86 -1.97 -2.45
N GLY A 115 24.92 -2.61 -1.74
CA GLY A 115 25.00 -2.85 -0.29
C GLY A 115 24.49 -1.70 0.56
N THR A 116 23.89 -0.68 -0.05
CA THR A 116 23.17 0.40 0.66
C THR A 116 22.00 -0.17 1.46
N PRO A 117 21.68 0.39 2.65
CA PRO A 117 20.51 0.00 3.40
C PRO A 117 19.23 0.08 2.56
N ILE A 118 18.35 -0.89 2.77
CA ILE A 118 17.03 -0.91 2.16
C ILE A 118 16.25 0.34 2.59
N GLU A 119 15.70 1.06 1.62
CA GLU A 119 14.84 2.22 1.86
C GLU A 119 13.37 1.90 1.56
N LYS A 120 12.45 2.64 2.18
CA LYS A 120 10.99 2.46 1.99
C LYS A 120 10.36 3.79 1.59
N LEU A 121 9.57 3.78 0.52
CA LEU A 121 8.76 4.90 0.06
C LEU A 121 7.28 4.54 0.18
N SER A 122 6.52 5.36 0.90
CA SER A 122 5.07 5.21 1.04
C SER A 122 4.38 6.22 0.11
N ILE A 123 3.60 5.72 -0.84
CA ILE A 123 2.87 6.55 -1.80
C ILE A 123 1.37 6.31 -1.69
N ALA A 124 0.61 7.39 -1.77
CA ALA A 124 -0.85 7.39 -1.85
C ALA A 124 -1.27 8.24 -3.05
N PHE A 125 -2.19 7.74 -3.86
CA PHE A 125 -2.54 8.37 -5.13
C PHE A 125 -3.97 8.04 -5.60
N GLY A 126 -4.45 8.79 -6.60
CA GLY A 126 -5.83 8.67 -7.07
C GLY A 126 -6.84 9.16 -6.03
N GLY A 127 -8.03 8.53 -6.00
CA GLY A 127 -9.15 8.93 -5.14
C GLY A 127 -9.96 10.12 -5.65
N ASN A 128 -11.07 10.40 -4.97
CA ASN A 128 -11.92 11.55 -5.24
C ASN A 128 -12.36 12.24 -3.93
N PRO A 129 -11.84 13.44 -3.59
CA PRO A 129 -10.91 14.23 -4.39
C PRO A 129 -9.51 13.59 -4.46
N PRO A 130 -8.76 13.81 -5.55
CA PRO A 130 -7.46 13.16 -5.72
C PRO A 130 -6.47 13.61 -4.66
N VAL A 131 -5.73 12.65 -4.10
CA VAL A 131 -4.62 12.92 -3.19
C VAL A 131 -3.49 13.57 -4.00
N SER A 132 -2.96 14.70 -3.52
CA SER A 132 -1.95 15.53 -4.20
C SER A 132 -0.95 14.71 -5.03
N GLY A 133 -1.10 14.74 -6.37
CA GLY A 133 -0.16 14.13 -7.31
C GLY A 133 0.94 15.12 -7.74
N GLY A 134 2.02 14.58 -8.32
CA GLY A 134 3.02 15.37 -9.05
C GLY A 134 4.27 15.81 -8.29
N THR A 135 4.46 15.39 -7.03
CA THR A 135 5.77 15.54 -6.35
C THR A 135 6.46 14.17 -6.29
N PRO A 136 7.66 14.01 -6.86
CA PRO A 136 8.39 12.76 -6.75
C PRO A 136 8.83 12.49 -5.31
N LEU A 137 8.60 11.26 -4.85
CA LEU A 137 9.14 10.72 -3.60
C LEU A 137 10.48 10.09 -3.94
N LEU A 138 11.57 10.68 -3.48
CA LEU A 138 12.92 10.23 -3.76
C LEU A 138 13.57 9.64 -2.50
N THR A 139 14.42 8.64 -2.68
CA THR A 139 15.26 8.08 -1.64
C THR A 139 16.28 9.09 -1.12
N SER A 140 16.80 8.81 0.07
CA SER A 140 17.90 9.54 0.68
C SER A 140 19.27 9.13 0.10
N HIS A 141 19.39 7.93 -0.46
CA HIS A 141 20.58 7.51 -1.21
C HIS A 141 20.85 8.44 -2.39
N VAL A 142 22.12 8.84 -2.53
CA VAL A 142 22.50 9.91 -3.46
C VAL A 142 22.87 9.37 -4.84
N ASN A 143 23.50 8.18 -4.93
CA ASN A 143 24.02 7.63 -6.18
C ASN A 143 23.94 6.09 -6.26
N PRO A 144 23.05 5.52 -7.09
CA PRO A 144 21.98 6.21 -7.82
C PRO A 144 20.86 6.61 -6.86
N ARG A 145 20.26 7.78 -7.07
CA ARG A 145 19.04 8.19 -6.37
C ARG A 145 17.84 7.54 -7.06
N ALA A 146 16.96 6.93 -6.27
CA ALA A 146 15.78 6.25 -6.77
C ALA A 146 14.52 6.92 -6.24
N GLY A 147 13.37 6.62 -6.82
CA GLY A 147 12.12 7.22 -6.39
C GLY A 147 10.89 6.72 -7.10
N VAL A 148 9.76 7.26 -6.68
CA VAL A 148 8.44 6.97 -7.22
C VAL A 148 7.65 8.26 -7.35
N GLU A 149 6.87 8.37 -8.40
CA GLU A 149 6.00 9.50 -8.66
C GLU A 149 4.65 9.01 -9.17
N TRP A 150 3.58 9.68 -8.76
CA TRP A 150 2.28 9.54 -9.42
C TRP A 150 1.91 10.85 -10.11
N ILE A 151 1.56 10.75 -11.39
CA ILE A 151 1.09 11.87 -12.19
C ILE A 151 -0.44 11.85 -12.17
N GLN A 152 -1.06 12.96 -11.80
CA GLN A 152 -2.51 13.04 -11.70
C GLN A 152 -3.17 12.66 -13.04
N GLY A 153 -4.16 11.76 -12.97
CA GLY A 153 -4.90 11.27 -14.14
C GLY A 153 -4.36 9.98 -14.75
N THR A 154 -3.22 9.46 -14.27
CA THR A 154 -2.73 8.13 -14.67
C THR A 154 -3.18 7.04 -13.70
N THR A 155 -3.21 5.79 -14.18
CA THR A 155 -3.52 4.59 -13.39
C THR A 155 -2.26 3.79 -13.01
N PHE A 156 -1.09 4.39 -13.15
CA PHE A 156 0.22 3.77 -12.93
C PHE A 156 1.13 4.70 -12.15
N LEU A 157 2.12 4.11 -11.48
CA LEU A 157 3.23 4.83 -10.86
C LEU A 157 4.39 4.94 -11.85
N THR A 158 5.12 6.04 -11.77
CA THR A 158 6.39 6.22 -12.48
C THR A 158 7.51 5.92 -11.50
N LEU A 159 8.28 4.88 -11.77
CA LEU A 159 9.51 4.57 -11.05
C LEU A 159 10.64 5.42 -11.63
N LEU A 160 11.49 5.97 -10.77
CA LEU A 160 12.53 6.94 -11.10
C LEU A 160 13.90 6.43 -10.67
N LEU A 161 14.88 6.43 -11.58
CA LEU A 161 16.27 6.09 -11.25
C LEU A 161 17.24 7.10 -11.86
N SER A 162 18.07 7.75 -11.03
CA SER A 162 19.05 8.73 -11.54
C SER A 162 20.09 8.08 -12.45
N HIS A 163 20.60 8.83 -13.43
CA HIS A 163 21.58 8.30 -14.41
C HIS A 163 23.00 8.12 -13.84
N ASN A 164 23.22 8.38 -12.54
CA ASN A 164 24.47 8.75 -11.85
C ASN A 164 24.82 10.24 -11.93
#